data_AF-A0AA96YRN8-F1
#
_entry.id   AF-A0AA96YRN8-F1
#
_cell.length_a   1.000
_cell.length_b   1.000
_cell.length_c   1.000
_cell.angle_alpha   90.00
_cell.angle_beta   90.00
_cell.angle_gamma   90.00
#
_symmetry.space_group_name_H-M   'P 1'
#
loop_
_entity.id
_entity.type
_entity.pdbx_description
1 polymer ?
#
loop_
_entity_poly.entity_id
_entity_poly.type
_entity_poly.pdbx_seq_one_letter_code
_entity_poly.pdbx_strand_id
1 'polypeptide(L)'
;MIEAKKLADVLNRLLELDQEGTQKLISHRVEFNNNLEAENVPFVCAKSNDGVITMGVVGLLNGMASPNTGVVAALIDNNKLTGFTVVGCKECEPYQFESYAL
;
A
#
# COMPACT_ATOMS: atom_id res chain seq x y z
N MET A 1 10.91 -10.83 -6.45
CA MET A 1 10.08 -9.80 -5.79
C MET A 1 10.40 -8.45 -6.43
N ILE A 2 9.45 -7.51 -6.39
CA ILE A 2 9.55 -6.22 -7.10
C ILE A 2 9.99 -5.16 -6.08
N GLU A 3 10.92 -4.27 -6.42
CA GLU A 3 11.26 -3.17 -5.51
C GLU A 3 10.02 -2.31 -5.22
N ALA A 4 9.80 -1.93 -3.95
CA ALA A 4 8.64 -1.12 -3.57
C ALA A 4 8.56 0.19 -4.37
N LYS A 5 9.72 0.78 -4.70
CA LYS A 5 9.80 1.97 -5.56
C LYS A 5 9.16 1.74 -6.93
N LYS A 6 9.50 0.64 -7.60
CA LYS A 6 8.94 0.29 -8.91
C LYS A 6 7.43 0.04 -8.83
N LEU A 7 6.93 -0.50 -7.73
CA LEU A 7 5.49 -0.64 -7.50
C LEU A 7 4.81 0.72 -7.36
N ALA A 8 5.37 1.63 -6.56
CA ALA A 8 4.85 2.99 -6.41
C ALA A 8 4.85 3.76 -7.75
N ASP A 9 5.94 3.66 -8.52
CA ASP A 9 6.05 4.32 -9.84
C ASP A 9 4.97 3.82 -10.82
N VAL A 10 4.69 2.51 -10.85
CA VAL A 10 3.61 1.94 -11.68
C VAL A 10 2.22 2.39 -11.22
N LEU A 11 1.99 2.48 -9.90
CA LEU A 11 0.72 2.97 -9.38
C LEU A 11 0.50 4.47 -9.64
N ASN A 12 1.56 5.28 -9.54
CA ASN A 12 1.53 6.69 -9.95
C ASN A 12 1.22 6.81 -11.45
N ARG A 13 1.79 5.95 -12.28
CA ARG A 13 1.44 5.91 -13.71
C ARG A 13 -0.03 5.53 -13.94
N LEU A 14 -0.58 4.60 -13.16
CA LEU A 14 -2.00 4.24 -13.22
C LEU A 14 -2.89 5.43 -12.81
N LEU A 15 -2.50 6.14 -11.74
CA LEU A 15 -3.18 7.35 -11.27
C LEU A 15 -3.21 8.46 -12.33
N GLU A 16 -2.09 8.69 -13.03
CA GLU A 16 -1.99 9.64 -14.14
C GLU A 16 -2.93 9.30 -15.29
N LEU A 17 -3.12 8.00 -15.57
CA LEU A 17 -3.96 7.53 -16.67
C LEU A 17 -5.46 7.58 -16.33
N ASP A 18 -5.82 7.24 -15.09
CA ASP A 18 -7.21 7.29 -14.60
C ASP A 18 -7.25 7.48 -13.08
N GLN A 19 -7.49 8.72 -12.65
CA GLN A 19 -7.54 9.05 -11.23
C GLN A 19 -8.74 8.40 -10.52
N GLU A 20 -9.92 8.46 -11.13
CA GLU A 20 -11.15 7.98 -10.50
C GLU A 20 -11.16 6.45 -10.38
N GLY A 21 -10.77 5.76 -11.46
CA GLY A 21 -10.60 4.31 -11.47
C GLY A 21 -9.57 3.86 -10.45
N THR A 22 -8.42 4.52 -10.38
CA THR A 22 -7.37 4.19 -9.40
C THR A 22 -7.85 4.39 -7.97
N GLN A 23 -8.53 5.50 -7.67
CA GLN A 23 -9.08 5.75 -6.34
C GLN A 23 -10.11 4.70 -5.94
N LYS A 24 -11.01 4.30 -6.85
CA LYS A 24 -11.97 3.20 -6.61
C LYS A 24 -11.25 1.88 -6.34
N LEU A 25 -10.25 1.56 -7.17
CA LEU A 25 -9.47 0.33 -7.06
C LEU A 25 -8.77 0.22 -5.69
N ILE A 26 -8.06 1.27 -5.26
CA ILE A 26 -7.31 1.22 -4.00
C ILE A 26 -8.17 1.37 -2.76
N SER A 27 -9.40 1.90 -2.89
CA SER A 27 -10.37 1.99 -1.79
C SER A 27 -11.11 0.67 -1.59
N HIS A 28 -11.06 -0.24 -2.56
CA HIS A 28 -11.65 -1.56 -2.43
C HIS A 28 -10.87 -2.39 -1.38
N ARG A 29 -11.63 -2.97 -0.46
CA ARG A 29 -11.14 -3.80 0.64
C ARG A 29 -11.95 -5.09 0.63
N VAL A 30 -11.25 -6.20 0.83
CA VAL A 30 -11.84 -7.55 0.89
C VAL A 30 -11.57 -8.12 2.27
N GLU A 31 -12.59 -8.76 2.86
CA GLU A 31 -12.49 -9.46 4.13
C GLU A 31 -11.77 -10.79 3.95
N PHE A 32 -10.87 -11.10 4.87
CA PHE A 32 -10.14 -12.37 4.93
C PHE A 32 -10.51 -13.11 6.21
N ASN A 33 -10.44 -14.44 6.15
CA ASN A 33 -10.56 -15.25 7.34
C ASN A 33 -9.32 -15.12 8.24
N ASN A 34 -9.44 -15.61 9.48
CA ASN A 34 -8.41 -15.45 10.51
C ASN A 34 -7.14 -16.28 10.26
N ASN A 35 -7.10 -17.13 9.23
CA ASN A 35 -5.88 -17.89 8.92
C ASN A 35 -4.74 -16.97 8.47
N LEU A 36 -5.07 -15.81 7.92
CA LEU A 36 -4.08 -14.81 7.49
C LEU A 36 -3.29 -14.22 8.68
N GLU A 37 -3.85 -14.24 9.90
CA GLU A 37 -3.18 -13.81 11.13
C GLU A 37 -2.27 -14.90 11.72
N ALA A 38 -2.58 -16.17 11.47
CA ALA A 38 -1.86 -17.30 12.05
C ALA A 38 -0.53 -17.59 11.33
N GLU A 39 -0.35 -17.04 10.13
CA GLU A 39 0.78 -17.28 9.25
C GLU A 39 1.65 -16.01 9.18
N ASN A 40 2.98 -16.16 9.20
CA ASN A 40 3.90 -15.04 8.96
C ASN A 40 3.97 -14.72 7.46
N VAL A 41 2.88 -14.17 6.93
CA VAL A 41 2.76 -13.79 5.52
C VAL A 41 3.26 -12.37 5.29
N PRO A 42 3.83 -12.07 4.11
CA PRO A 42 4.36 -10.74 3.82
C PRO A 42 3.27 -9.69 3.48
N PHE A 43 1.99 -10.08 3.49
CA PHE A 43 0.88 -9.18 3.15
C PHE A 43 0.63 -8.15 4.25
N VAL A 44 0.25 -6.93 3.86
CA VAL A 44 -0.15 -5.88 4.81
C VAL A 44 -1.66 -5.84 4.90
N CYS A 45 -2.20 -6.00 6.10
CA CYS A 45 -3.63 -6.05 6.37
C CYS A 45 -4.02 -5.01 7.43
N ALA A 46 -5.27 -4.58 7.38
CA ALA A 46 -5.90 -3.82 8.45
C ALA A 46 -6.80 -4.75 9.26
N LYS A 47 -6.78 -4.60 10.58
CA LYS A 47 -7.70 -5.30 11.49
C LYS A 47 -8.62 -4.27 12.12
N SER A 48 -9.92 -4.44 11.99
CA SER A 48 -10.91 -3.61 12.67
C SER A 48 -11.04 -3.99 14.14
N ASN A 49 -11.73 -3.15 14.93
CA ASN A 49 -11.89 -3.36 16.37
C ASN A 49 -12.68 -4.64 16.74
N ASP A 50 -13.57 -5.10 15.85
CA ASP A 50 -14.31 -6.35 15.97
C ASP A 50 -13.52 -7.57 15.43
N GLY A 51 -12.28 -7.35 14.99
CA GLY A 51 -11.34 -8.40 14.60
C GLY A 51 -11.42 -8.83 13.14
N VAL A 52 -12.19 -8.14 12.30
CA VAL A 52 -12.26 -8.43 10.85
C VAL A 52 -10.95 -8.01 10.18
N ILE A 53 -10.30 -8.96 9.52
CA ILE A 53 -9.10 -8.71 8.72
C ILE A 53 -9.54 -8.26 7.34
N THR A 54 -9.00 -7.14 6.88
CA THR A 54 -9.21 -6.65 5.51
C THR A 54 -7.89 -6.38 4.82
N MET A 55 -7.86 -6.63 3.52
CA MET A 55 -6.75 -6.26 2.65
C MET A 55 -7.29 -5.60 1.39
N GLY A 56 -6.54 -4.64 0.85
CA GLY A 56 -6.77 -4.13 -0.49
C GLY A 56 -5.52 -4.19 -1.34
N VAL A 57 -5.59 -3.58 -2.52
CA VAL A 57 -4.54 -3.69 -3.55
C VAL A 57 -3.15 -3.33 -3.04
N VAL A 58 -3.02 -2.23 -2.28
CA VAL A 58 -1.71 -1.82 -1.73
C VAL A 58 -1.13 -2.88 -0.79
N GLY A 59 -1.96 -3.50 0.05
CA GLY A 59 -1.52 -4.54 0.98
C GLY A 59 -1.07 -5.82 0.28
N LEU A 60 -1.76 -6.19 -0.80
CA LEU A 60 -1.38 -7.30 -1.68
C LEU A 60 -0.03 -7.02 -2.36
N LEU A 61 0.13 -5.82 -2.93
CA LEU A 61 1.36 -5.42 -3.62
C LEU A 61 2.57 -5.42 -2.68
N ASN A 62 2.39 -4.97 -1.43
CA ASN A 62 3.45 -5.02 -0.43
C ASN A 62 3.88 -6.45 -0.08
N GLY A 63 2.98 -7.43 -0.13
CA GLY A 63 3.35 -8.85 0.00
C GLY A 63 4.19 -9.41 -1.15
N MET A 64 4.26 -8.69 -2.27
CA MET A 64 5.12 -9.03 -3.42
C MET A 64 6.38 -8.17 -3.51
N ALA A 65 6.52 -7.18 -2.62
CA ALA A 65 7.65 -6.27 -2.59
C ALA A 65 8.91 -6.99 -2.10
N SER A 66 10.07 -6.60 -2.63
CA SER A 66 11.35 -7.14 -2.18
C SER A 66 11.62 -6.72 -0.73
N PRO A 67 12.13 -7.63 0.12
CA PRO A 67 12.53 -7.30 1.48
C PRO A 67 13.50 -6.11 1.51
N ASN A 68 13.43 -5.31 2.56
CA ASN A 68 14.28 -4.13 2.79
C ASN A 68 14.14 -3.00 1.75
N THR A 69 13.19 -3.08 0.82
CA THR A 69 12.93 -1.98 -0.14
C THR A 69 11.86 -0.99 0.32
N GLY A 70 11.36 -1.16 1.56
CA GLY A 70 10.26 -0.38 2.13
C GLY A 70 8.88 -0.97 1.79
N VAL A 71 7.83 -0.20 2.09
CA VAL A 71 6.44 -0.52 1.78
C VAL A 71 5.79 0.62 1.01
N VAL A 72 4.98 0.28 0.01
CA VAL A 72 4.18 1.22 -0.75
C VAL A 72 3.06 1.77 0.15
N ALA A 73 2.89 3.09 0.14
CA ALA A 73 1.82 3.80 0.81
C ALA A 73 1.07 4.69 -0.20
N ALA A 74 -0.23 4.89 0.05
CA ALA A 74 -1.04 5.85 -0.69
C ALA A 74 -0.96 7.23 0.00
N LEU A 75 -0.81 8.28 -0.79
CA LEU A 75 -0.91 9.67 -0.35
C LEU A 75 -2.35 10.13 -0.53
N ILE A 76 -2.99 10.51 0.57
CA ILE A 76 -4.37 10.99 0.59
C ILE A 76 -4.38 12.43 1.09
N ASP A 77 -4.90 13.35 0.30
CA ASP A 77 -5.19 14.73 0.70
C ASP A 77 -6.68 15.03 0.50
N ASN A 78 -7.34 15.59 1.50
CA ASN A 78 -8.78 15.90 1.48
C ASN A 78 -9.65 14.74 0.96
N ASN A 79 -9.40 13.51 1.45
CA ASN A 79 -10.06 12.26 1.02
C ASN A 79 -9.90 11.90 -0.47
N LYS A 80 -8.92 12.48 -1.15
CA LYS A 80 -8.58 12.18 -2.54
C LYS A 80 -7.21 11.56 -2.61
N LEU A 81 -7.09 10.54 -3.47
CA LEU A 81 -5.79 9.97 -3.80
C LEU A 81 -5.00 10.98 -4.63
N THR A 82 -3.82 11.35 -4.15
CA THR A 82 -2.90 12.30 -4.79
C THR A 82 -1.61 11.67 -5.27
N GLY A 83 -1.28 10.47 -4.79
CA GLY A 83 -0.09 9.75 -5.25
C GLY A 83 0.18 8.48 -4.46
N PHE A 84 1.30 7.86 -4.80
CA PHE A 84 1.88 6.74 -4.09
C PHE A 84 3.35 7.01 -3.80
N THR A 85 3.83 6.41 -2.73
CA THR A 85 5.16 6.64 -2.18
C THR A 85 5.67 5.39 -1.49
N VAL A 86 6.92 5.40 -1.05
CA VAL A 86 7.54 4.31 -0.29
C VAL A 86 7.94 4.81 1.08
N VAL A 87 7.59 4.06 2.12
CA VAL A 87 7.98 4.34 3.52
C VAL A 87 8.75 3.16 4.11
N GLY A 88 9.46 3.40 5.22
CA GLY A 88 10.11 2.34 5.99
C GLY A 88 11.35 1.72 5.34
N CYS A 89 11.89 2.33 4.28
CA CYS A 89 13.20 1.95 3.76
C CYS A 89 14.30 2.83 4.37
N LYS A 90 15.16 2.25 5.21
CA LYS A 90 16.27 2.98 5.87
C LYS A 90 17.45 3.25 4.93
N GLU A 91 17.61 2.43 3.91
CA GLU A 91 18.76 2.45 2.98
C GLU A 91 18.42 3.02 1.60
N CYS A 92 17.13 3.26 1.34
CA CYS A 92 16.70 3.89 0.10
C CYS A 92 16.90 5.41 0.21
N GLU A 93 17.43 6.02 -0.86
CA GLU A 93 17.36 7.48 -1.06
C GLU A 93 15.94 7.98 -0.73
N PRO A 94 15.80 9.11 -0.01
CA PRO A 94 14.51 9.56 0.50
C PRO A 94 13.52 9.74 -0.66
N TYR A 95 12.45 8.94 -0.67
CA TYR A 95 11.29 9.22 -1.50
C TYR A 95 10.62 10.44 -0.87
N GLN A 96 10.61 11.56 -1.61
CA GLN A 96 10.13 12.85 -1.12
C GLN A 96 8.70 12.74 -0.54
N PHE A 97 8.45 13.62 0.43
CA PHE A 97 7.23 13.81 1.24
C PHE A 97 7.26 13.12 2.61
N GLU A 98 8.14 13.64 3.48
CA GLU A 98 8.00 13.55 4.94
C GLU A 98 6.79 14.38 5.39
N SER A 99 5.58 13.82 5.33
CA SER A 99 4.51 14.15 6.27
C SER A 99 3.41 13.10 6.15
N TYR A 100 3.48 12.05 6.97
CA TYR A 100 2.35 11.14 7.16
C TYR A 100 1.64 11.54 8.46
N ALA A 101 0.33 11.74 8.37
CA ALA A 101 -0.54 11.44 9.50
C ALA A 101 -0.66 9.91 9.56
N LEU A 102 -0.25 9.34 10.69
CA LEU A 102 -0.57 7.95 11.06
C LEU A 102 -2.07 7.82 11.36
#